data_AF-A0A1M7IQD7-F1
#
_entry.id   AF-A0A1M7IQD7-F1
#
_cell.length_a   1.000
_cell.length_b   1.000
_cell.length_c   1.000
_cell.angle_alpha   90.00
_cell.angle_beta   90.00
_cell.angle_gamma   90.00
#
_symmetry.space_group_name_H-M   'P 1'
#
loop_
_entity.id
_entity.type
_entity.pdbx_description
1 polymer ?
#
loop_
_entity_poly.entity_id
_entity_poly.type
_entity_poly.pdbx_seq_one_letter_code
_entity_poly.pdbx_strand_id
1 'polypeptide(L)'
;MVRLTAMLLVLLANTCNQQKVAKQQAINSIQDKRWSLVNMNGTVQEKSPIWLEFDSATHHFSGNGGCNKVAGEYQLDGNEITFGKVISTRMACVDAQANERESAFLRMLSDRTYTMKFEERQLQFRDSGRIAMLFDGYKKAAVIKE
;
A
#
# COMPACT_ATOMS: atom_id res chain seq x y z
N MET A 1 -44.45 29.63 10.80
CA MET A 1 -43.01 29.56 11.17
C MET A 1 -42.75 28.21 11.84
N VAL A 2 -42.50 27.16 11.06
CA VAL A 2 -42.28 25.81 11.60
C VAL A 2 -41.00 25.26 10.97
N ARG A 3 -40.01 25.05 11.82
CA ARG A 3 -38.91 24.06 11.70
C ARG A 3 -37.96 24.21 10.51
N LEU A 4 -37.03 25.17 10.58
CA LEU A 4 -35.77 25.12 9.81
C LEU A 4 -34.56 24.65 10.66
N THR A 5 -34.70 24.48 11.97
CA THR A 5 -33.56 24.20 12.86
C THR A 5 -33.15 22.73 12.93
N ALA A 6 -33.90 21.79 12.36
CA ALA A 6 -33.60 20.36 12.43
C ALA A 6 -32.66 19.84 11.33
N MET A 7 -32.48 20.56 10.20
CA MET A 7 -31.66 20.06 9.08
C MET A 7 -30.15 20.27 9.26
N LEU A 8 -29.72 21.22 10.09
CA LEU A 8 -28.29 21.52 10.25
C LEU A 8 -27.56 20.48 11.13
N LEU A 9 -28.27 19.79 12.03
CA LEU A 9 -27.71 18.76 12.93
C LEU A 9 -27.54 17.38 12.28
N VAL A 10 -28.25 17.08 11.18
CA VAL A 10 -28.19 15.77 10.50
C VAL A 10 -26.94 15.65 9.60
N LEU A 11 -26.36 16.77 9.16
CA LEU A 11 -25.19 16.78 8.25
C LEU A 11 -23.87 16.37 8.93
N LEU A 12 -23.75 16.52 10.25
CA LEU A 12 -22.52 16.21 11.00
C LEU A 12 -22.35 14.72 11.33
N ALA A 13 -23.43 13.93 11.33
CA ALA A 13 -23.37 12.50 11.65
C ALA A 13 -22.91 11.63 10.46
N ASN A 14 -23.05 12.13 9.23
CA ASN A 14 -22.74 11.35 8.03
C ASN A 14 -21.24 11.24 7.73
N THR A 15 -20.43 12.20 8.16
CA THR A 15 -18.98 12.27 7.86
C THR A 15 -18.18 11.18 8.58
N CYS A 16 -18.47 10.89 9.85
CA CYS A 16 -17.77 9.83 10.58
C CYS A 16 -18.08 8.43 9.99
N ASN A 17 -19.30 8.21 9.50
CA ASN A 17 -19.68 6.95 8.88
C ASN A 17 -19.03 6.79 7.49
N GLN A 18 -18.89 7.89 6.73
CA GLN A 18 -18.19 7.88 5.44
C GLN A 18 -16.70 7.52 5.57
N GLN A 19 -16.01 8.02 6.60
CA GLN A 19 -14.60 7.66 6.86
C GLN A 19 -14.42 6.17 7.15
N LYS A 20 -15.33 5.57 7.94
CA LYS A 20 -15.30 4.13 8.24
C LYS A 20 -15.51 3.28 6.98
N VAL A 21 -16.46 3.66 6.13
CA VAL A 21 -16.74 2.96 4.85
C VAL A 21 -15.53 3.03 3.91
N ALA A 22 -14.93 4.22 3.75
CA ALA A 22 -13.76 4.41 2.90
C ALA A 22 -12.56 3.57 3.37
N LYS A 23 -12.27 3.56 4.68
CA LYS A 23 -11.20 2.76 5.27
C LYS A 23 -11.43 1.25 5.06
N GLN A 24 -12.67 0.78 5.26
CA GLN A 24 -13.00 -0.63 5.03
C GLN A 24 -12.87 -1.03 3.55
N GLN A 25 -13.27 -0.15 2.63
CA GLN A 25 -13.12 -0.38 1.21
C GLN A 25 -11.64 -0.44 0.79
N ALA A 26 -10.79 0.41 1.36
CA ALA A 26 -9.35 0.37 1.13
C ALA A 26 -8.73 -0.95 1.63
N ILE A 27 -9.09 -1.38 2.85
CA ILE A 27 -8.68 -2.68 3.42
C ILE A 27 -9.06 -3.84 2.50
N ASN A 28 -10.33 -3.92 2.11
CA ASN A 28 -10.84 -4.99 1.25
C ASN A 28 -10.16 -5.00 -0.13
N SER A 29 -9.65 -3.85 -0.57
CA SER A 29 -9.01 -3.70 -1.88
C SER A 29 -7.56 -4.17 -1.88
N ILE A 30 -6.82 -4.01 -0.77
CA ILE A 30 -5.40 -4.39 -0.65
C ILE A 30 -5.15 -5.81 -0.11
N GLN A 31 -6.05 -6.32 0.74
CA GLN A 31 -5.85 -7.61 1.43
C GLN A 31 -5.97 -8.80 0.47
N ASP A 32 -5.50 -9.97 0.92
CA ASP A 32 -5.55 -11.26 0.20
C ASP A 32 -4.92 -11.26 -1.21
N LYS A 33 -4.08 -10.27 -1.48
CA LYS A 33 -3.38 -10.08 -2.75
C LYS A 33 -1.89 -9.96 -2.51
N ARG A 34 -1.13 -10.42 -3.51
CA ARG A 34 0.27 -10.08 -3.70
C ARG A 34 0.37 -8.98 -4.75
N TRP A 35 1.04 -7.90 -4.40
CA TRP A 35 1.23 -6.72 -5.23
C TRP A 35 2.64 -6.71 -5.79
N SER A 36 2.78 -7.03 -7.08
CA SER A 36 4.08 -7.06 -7.76
C SER A 36 4.44 -5.70 -8.33
N LEU A 37 5.66 -5.22 -8.09
CA LEU A 37 6.09 -3.88 -8.53
C LEU A 37 6.27 -3.80 -10.05
N VAL A 38 5.61 -2.84 -10.68
CA VAL A 38 5.63 -2.58 -12.13
C VAL A 38 6.40 -1.30 -12.47
N ASN A 39 6.23 -0.24 -11.68
CA ASN A 39 6.94 1.03 -11.88
C ASN A 39 7.37 1.59 -10.53
N MET A 40 8.56 2.20 -10.51
CA MET A 40 9.07 2.95 -9.37
C MET A 40 9.77 4.20 -9.86
N ASN A 41 9.32 5.37 -9.38
CA ASN A 41 9.84 6.70 -9.76
C ASN A 41 9.95 6.92 -11.28
N GLY A 42 8.96 6.46 -12.04
CA GLY A 42 8.92 6.62 -13.50
C GLY A 42 9.68 5.54 -14.28
N THR A 43 10.46 4.69 -13.62
CA THR A 43 11.18 3.59 -14.28
C THR A 43 10.39 2.28 -14.19
N VAL A 44 10.12 1.67 -15.35
CA VAL A 44 9.49 0.35 -15.44
C VAL A 44 10.44 -0.72 -14.88
N GLN A 45 9.89 -1.61 -14.07
CA GLN A 45 10.61 -2.68 -13.39
C GLN A 45 10.37 -4.01 -14.11
N GLU A 46 11.03 -4.20 -15.24
CA GLU A 46 10.93 -5.43 -16.04
C GLU A 46 11.27 -6.67 -15.20
N LYS A 47 10.35 -7.66 -15.18
CA LYS A 47 10.47 -8.92 -14.43
C LYS A 47 10.92 -8.74 -12.98
N SER A 48 10.41 -7.72 -12.29
CA SER A 48 10.79 -7.42 -10.92
C SER A 48 10.43 -8.57 -9.96
N PRO A 49 11.37 -9.05 -9.12
CA PRO A 49 11.07 -9.98 -8.04
C PRO A 49 10.42 -9.28 -6.83
N ILE A 50 10.25 -7.96 -6.89
CA ILE A 50 9.74 -7.13 -5.80
C ILE A 50 8.23 -7.26 -5.70
N TRP A 51 7.74 -7.54 -4.50
CA TRP A 51 6.31 -7.61 -4.20
C TRP A 51 6.01 -7.29 -2.74
N LEU A 52 4.77 -6.88 -2.48
CA LEU A 52 4.22 -6.64 -1.14
C LEU A 52 2.93 -7.43 -0.90
N GLU A 53 2.70 -7.79 0.35
CA GLU A 53 1.44 -8.31 0.88
C GLU A 53 1.09 -7.54 2.15
N PHE A 54 -0.21 -7.29 2.36
CA PHE A 54 -0.72 -6.52 3.48
C PHE A 54 -1.59 -7.42 4.37
N ASP A 55 -1.29 -7.44 5.66
CA ASP A 55 -2.12 -8.04 6.69
C ASP A 55 -2.94 -6.95 7.38
N SER A 56 -4.23 -6.92 7.04
CA SER A 56 -5.18 -5.95 7.57
C SER A 56 -5.57 -6.19 9.03
N ALA A 57 -5.36 -7.40 9.55
CA ALA A 57 -5.66 -7.73 10.94
C ALA A 57 -4.58 -7.21 11.90
N THR A 58 -3.31 -7.25 11.47
CA THR A 58 -2.18 -6.79 12.27
C THR A 58 -1.68 -5.40 11.87
N HIS A 59 -2.14 -4.83 10.76
CA HIS A 59 -1.62 -3.58 10.18
C HIS A 59 -0.13 -3.65 9.83
N HIS A 60 0.33 -4.83 9.40
CA HIS A 60 1.69 -5.07 8.96
C HIS A 60 1.73 -5.44 7.48
N PHE A 61 2.80 -5.04 6.80
CA PHE A 61 3.10 -5.52 5.46
C PHE A 61 4.36 -6.39 5.48
N SER A 62 4.44 -7.29 4.52
CA SER A 62 5.63 -8.08 4.24
C SER A 62 5.87 -8.16 2.75
N GLY A 63 7.09 -8.45 2.33
CA GLY A 63 7.42 -8.41 0.93
C GLY A 63 8.78 -8.99 0.58
N ASN A 64 9.03 -9.07 -0.73
CA ASN A 64 10.36 -9.16 -1.28
C ASN A 64 10.79 -7.77 -1.74
N GLY A 65 11.88 -7.23 -1.20
CA GLY A 65 12.50 -5.96 -1.64
C GLY A 65 13.42 -6.11 -2.84
N GLY A 66 13.58 -7.33 -3.34
CA GLY A 66 14.36 -7.67 -4.53
C GLY A 66 15.27 -8.83 -4.21
N CYS A 67 16.27 -8.55 -3.38
CA CYS A 67 17.18 -9.54 -2.85
C CYS A 67 16.85 -9.88 -1.39
N ASN A 68 16.53 -8.87 -0.57
CA ASN A 68 16.11 -9.09 0.82
C ASN A 68 14.59 -9.12 1.02
N LYS A 69 14.18 -9.75 2.11
CA LYS A 69 12.80 -9.64 2.60
C LYS A 69 12.62 -8.31 3.32
N VAL A 70 11.46 -7.71 3.10
CA VAL A 70 11.07 -6.45 3.74
C VAL A 70 9.80 -6.63 4.54
N ALA A 71 9.68 -5.93 5.65
CA ALA A 71 8.46 -5.88 6.44
C ALA A 71 8.38 -4.56 7.20
N GLY A 72 7.18 -4.23 7.67
CA GLY A 72 6.97 -3.05 8.49
C GLY A 72 5.51 -2.84 8.82
N GLU A 73 5.25 -1.78 9.55
CA GLU A 73 3.88 -1.34 9.88
C GLU A 73 3.36 -0.40 8.81
N TYR A 74 2.04 -0.40 8.63
CA TYR A 74 1.35 0.59 7.83
C TYR A 74 0.06 1.04 8.51
N GLN A 75 -0.38 2.26 8.21
CA GLN A 75 -1.64 2.80 8.65
C GLN A 75 -2.48 3.20 7.44
N LEU A 76 -3.80 3.05 7.57
CA LEU A 76 -4.77 3.47 6.56
C LEU A 76 -5.70 4.52 7.14
N ASP A 77 -5.84 5.62 6.41
CA ASP A 77 -6.85 6.64 6.61
C ASP A 77 -7.51 6.98 5.28
N GLY A 78 -8.76 6.53 5.08
CA GLY A 78 -9.45 6.64 3.80
C GLY A 78 -8.66 5.98 2.66
N ASN A 79 -8.21 6.80 1.70
CA ASN A 79 -7.37 6.38 0.58
C ASN A 79 -5.88 6.68 0.79
N GLU A 80 -5.46 7.12 1.98
CA GLU A 80 -4.05 7.34 2.30
C GLU A 80 -3.47 6.11 2.99
N ILE A 81 -2.23 5.79 2.63
CA ILE A 81 -1.41 4.79 3.30
C ILE A 81 -0.16 5.47 3.85
N THR A 82 0.08 5.29 5.14
CA THR A 82 1.31 5.72 5.79
C THR A 82 2.12 4.49 6.14
N PHE A 83 3.31 4.38 5.57
CA PHE A 83 4.28 3.36 5.96
C PHE A 83 5.14 3.88 7.11
N GLY A 84 5.26 3.07 8.16
CA GLY A 84 6.16 3.35 9.26
C GLY A 84 7.60 2.92 8.96
N LYS A 85 8.33 2.59 10.03
CA LYS A 85 9.69 2.09 9.92
C LYS A 85 9.72 0.73 9.23
N VAL A 86 10.55 0.62 8.21
CA VAL A 86 10.76 -0.63 7.46
C VAL A 86 11.97 -1.38 8.00
N ILE A 87 11.80 -2.68 8.17
CA ILE A 87 12.88 -3.62 8.46
C ILE A 87 13.18 -4.44 7.20
N SER A 88 14.48 -4.69 6.96
CA SER A 88 14.95 -5.54 5.88
C SER A 88 15.96 -6.54 6.43
N THR A 89 16.01 -7.75 5.87
CA THR A 89 17.11 -8.68 6.11
C THR A 89 18.40 -8.12 5.49
N ARG A 90 19.57 -8.54 5.98
CA ARG A 90 20.88 -8.12 5.43
C ARG A 90 21.59 -9.29 4.74
N MET A 91 21.11 -9.67 3.56
CA MET A 91 21.87 -10.53 2.64
C MET A 91 22.65 -9.65 1.68
N ALA A 92 23.91 -9.99 1.45
CA ALA A 92 24.72 -9.35 0.43
C ALA A 92 24.36 -9.94 -0.94
N CYS A 93 23.79 -9.12 -1.82
CA CYS A 93 23.45 -9.54 -3.18
C CYS A 93 24.69 -9.38 -4.05
N VAL A 94 24.99 -10.39 -4.87
CA VAL A 94 26.15 -10.37 -5.78
C VAL A 94 25.99 -9.30 -6.87
N ASP A 95 24.75 -8.95 -7.22
CA ASP A 95 24.42 -7.94 -8.24
C ASP A 95 24.23 -6.54 -7.63
N ALA A 96 25.07 -5.59 -8.06
CA ALA A 96 25.01 -4.19 -7.64
C ALA A 96 23.69 -3.51 -8.05
N GLN A 97 23.13 -3.83 -9.22
CA GLN A 97 21.87 -3.23 -9.67
C GLN A 97 20.69 -3.72 -8.82
N ALA A 98 20.73 -4.97 -8.37
CA ALA A 98 19.74 -5.50 -7.43
C ALA A 98 19.80 -4.77 -6.08
N ASN A 99 21.02 -4.50 -5.57
CA ASN A 99 21.23 -3.73 -4.33
C ASN A 99 20.71 -2.29 -4.43
N GLU A 100 20.98 -1.61 -5.55
CA GLU A 100 20.51 -0.24 -5.78
C GLU A 100 18.98 -0.17 -5.88
N ARG A 101 18.37 -1.12 -6.58
CA ARG A 101 16.91 -1.23 -6.70
C ARG A 101 16.25 -1.49 -5.35
N GLU A 102 16.79 -2.41 -4.56
CA GLU A 102 16.30 -2.67 -3.21
C GLU A 102 16.43 -1.41 -2.32
N SER A 103 17.58 -0.76 -2.34
CA SER A 103 17.81 0.46 -1.56
C SER A 103 16.86 1.59 -1.96
N ALA A 104 16.59 1.72 -3.26
CA ALA A 104 15.59 2.67 -3.76
C ALA A 104 14.19 2.30 -3.26
N PHE A 105 13.81 1.04 -3.35
CA PHE A 105 12.52 0.55 -2.89
C PHE A 105 12.31 0.77 -1.37
N LEU A 106 13.31 0.46 -0.54
CA LEU A 106 13.26 0.71 0.90
C LEU A 106 13.05 2.20 1.23
N ARG A 107 13.71 3.12 0.51
CA ARG A 107 13.51 4.56 0.68
C ARG A 107 12.10 5.03 0.30
N MET A 108 11.44 4.32 -0.62
CA MET A 108 10.06 4.59 -1.00
C MET A 108 9.05 4.10 0.04
N LEU A 109 9.46 3.21 0.96
CA LEU A 109 8.56 2.71 2.01
C LEU A 109 8.83 3.36 3.36
N SER A 110 10.08 3.58 3.77
CA SER A 110 10.38 4.10 5.11
C SER A 110 9.83 5.50 5.37
N ASP A 111 8.92 5.58 6.35
CA ASP A 111 8.38 6.83 6.89
C ASP A 111 7.77 7.74 5.81
N ARG A 112 7.02 7.12 4.88
CA ARG A 112 6.38 7.78 3.73
C ARG A 112 4.87 7.62 3.76
N THR A 113 4.17 8.67 3.33
CA THR A 113 2.73 8.66 3.11
C THR A 113 2.41 8.79 1.62
N TYR A 114 1.44 8.02 1.14
CA TYR A 114 0.97 8.06 -0.23
C TYR A 114 -0.55 8.09 -0.31
N THR A 115 -1.07 8.74 -1.34
CA THR A 115 -2.45 8.54 -1.76
C THR A 115 -2.53 7.27 -2.61
N MET A 116 -3.41 6.35 -2.24
CA MET A 116 -3.71 5.14 -2.99
C MET A 116 -4.76 5.42 -4.07
N LYS A 117 -4.53 4.85 -5.26
CA LYS A 117 -5.54 4.77 -6.33
C LYS A 117 -5.57 3.35 -6.87
N PHE A 118 -6.77 2.79 -7.00
CA PHE A 118 -6.99 1.49 -7.63
C PHE A 118 -7.55 1.69 -9.03
N GLU A 119 -6.93 1.05 -10.02
CA GLU A 119 -7.39 1.01 -11.40
C GLU A 119 -7.34 -0.44 -11.89
N GLU A 120 -8.52 -1.05 -12.10
CA GLU A 120 -8.64 -2.46 -12.44
C GLU A 120 -7.95 -3.38 -11.42
N ARG A 121 -6.80 -3.96 -11.79
CA ARG A 121 -5.95 -4.81 -10.95
C ARG A 121 -4.74 -4.08 -10.38
N GLN A 122 -4.58 -2.81 -10.70
CA GLN A 122 -3.41 -2.04 -10.32
C GLN A 122 -3.64 -1.25 -9.03
N LEU A 123 -2.58 -1.18 -8.22
CA LEU A 123 -2.48 -0.29 -7.07
C LEU A 123 -1.40 0.75 -7.36
N GLN A 124 -1.79 2.01 -7.34
CA GLN A 124 -0.90 3.15 -7.47
C GLN A 124 -0.70 3.79 -6.10
N PHE A 125 0.56 3.95 -5.70
CA PHE A 125 0.94 4.88 -4.64
C PHE A 125 1.37 6.18 -5.29
N ARG A 126 0.65 7.25 -4.95
CA ARG A 126 0.84 8.58 -5.54
C ARG A 126 1.37 9.55 -4.50
N ASP A 127 2.32 10.36 -4.92
CA ASP A 127 2.88 11.47 -4.14
C ASP A 127 2.72 12.75 -4.96
N SER A 128 2.10 13.77 -4.38
CA SER A 128 1.91 15.08 -5.02
C SER A 128 1.29 14.97 -6.43
N GLY A 129 0.33 14.05 -6.58
CA GLY A 129 -0.36 13.78 -7.85
C GLY A 129 0.44 12.96 -8.88
N ARG A 130 1.70 12.59 -8.62
CA ARG A 130 2.51 11.72 -9.49
C ARG A 130 2.47 10.27 -9.02
N ILE A 131 2.59 9.32 -9.94
CA ILE A 131 2.72 7.90 -9.59
C ILE A 131 4.14 7.67 -9.09
N ALA A 132 4.28 7.42 -7.79
CA ALA A 132 5.56 7.12 -7.14
C ALA A 132 5.89 5.62 -7.28
N MET A 133 4.88 4.76 -7.08
CA MET A 133 4.96 3.32 -7.32
C MET A 133 3.67 2.80 -7.96
N LEU A 134 3.80 1.83 -8.86
CA LEU A 134 2.70 1.10 -9.47
C LEU A 134 2.89 -0.39 -9.25
N PHE A 135 1.84 -1.07 -8.82
CA PHE A 135 1.81 -2.50 -8.61
C PHE A 135 0.67 -3.17 -9.38
N ASP A 136 0.86 -4.42 -9.77
CA ASP A 136 -0.21 -5.29 -10.27
C ASP A 136 -0.55 -6.35 -9.21
N GLY A 137 -1.84 -6.50 -8.93
CA GLY A 137 -2.38 -7.36 -7.88
C GLY A 137 -2.74 -8.74 -8.39
N TYR A 138 -2.21 -9.78 -7.75
CA TYR A 138 -2.52 -11.17 -8.02
C TYR A 138 -3.14 -11.79 -6.77
N LYS A 139 -4.10 -12.71 -6.94
CA LYS A 139 -4.59 -13.50 -5.80
C LYS A 139 -3.40 -14.20 -5.14
N LYS A 140 -3.30 -14.07 -3.81
CA LYS A 140 -2.32 -14.83 -3.04
C LYS A 140 -2.51 -16.31 -3.35
N ALA A 141 -1.45 -17.00 -3.76
CA ALA A 141 -1.51 -18.45 -3.94
C ALA A 141 -1.95 -19.07 -2.61
N ALA A 142 -2.96 -19.94 -2.64
CA ALA A 142 -3.41 -20.62 -1.45
C ALA A 142 -2.23 -21.41 -0.87
N VAL A 143 -1.89 -21.14 0.39
CA VAL A 143 -0.94 -21.98 1.12
C VAL A 143 -1.65 -23.31 1.36
N ILE A 144 -1.28 -24.34 0.60
CA ILE A 144 -1.64 -25.72 0.94
C ILE A 144 -0.90 -26.00 2.24
N LYS A 145 -1.61 -25.99 3.37
CA LYS A 145 -1.09 -26.52 4.62
C LYS A 145 -1.09 -28.03 4.47
N GLU A 146 0.08 -28.63 4.39
CA GLU A 146 0.28 -30.08 4.60
C GLU A 146 0.06 -30.44 6.07
#